data_AF-A0ABC8TLB0-F1
#
_entry.id   AF-A0ABC8TLB0-F1
#
_cell.length_a   1.000
_cell.length_b   1.000
_cell.length_c   1.000
_cell.angle_alpha   90.00
_cell.angle_beta   90.00
_cell.angle_gamma   90.00
#
_symmetry.space_group_name_H-M   'P 1'
#
loop_
_entity.id
_entity.type
_entity.pdbx_description
1 polymer ?
#
loop_
_entity_poly.entity_id
_entity_poly.type
_entity_poly.pdbx_seq_one_letter_code
_entity_poly.pdbx_strand_id
1 'polypeptide(L)'
;MEGKVGLAQDRKPTKERVVCCIGDVHGFIHKLQKLWSNLETLIEPSDFETALIIFLGDYCDRGPDTRKVIDFLISLPSKYPKQSHVFLSGNHDFAFAAFMGLLPVPPDGSEFSETWDEYKASEEREGWYKGDGYEKMHLQGRRWAGKITVRFNAVKGT
;
A
#
# COMPACT_ATOMS: atom_id res chain seq x y z
N MET A 1 -48.89 26.97 35.43
CA MET A 1 -47.50 27.14 34.96
C MET A 1 -46.70 26.03 35.63
N GLU A 2 -46.68 24.85 35.02
CA GLU A 2 -45.71 24.41 34.01
C GLU A 2 -44.30 24.21 34.56
N GLY A 3 -43.82 22.98 34.38
CA GLY A 3 -42.47 22.56 34.72
C GLY A 3 -42.31 21.05 34.47
N LYS A 4 -42.62 20.57 33.26
CA LYS A 4 -42.26 19.21 32.85
C LYS A 4 -40.73 19.15 32.73
N VAL A 5 -40.09 18.49 33.68
CA VAL A 5 -38.68 18.10 33.59
C VAL A 5 -38.56 17.09 32.46
N GLY A 6 -38.01 17.51 31.32
CA GLY A 6 -37.71 16.63 30.21
C GLY A 6 -36.66 15.60 30.65
N LEU A 7 -37.02 14.33 30.64
CA LEU A 7 -36.05 13.25 30.75
C LEU A 7 -35.01 13.42 29.64
N ALA A 8 -33.75 13.56 30.02
CA ALA A 8 -32.63 13.43 29.09
C ALA A 8 -32.79 12.08 28.37
N GLN A 9 -32.93 12.12 27.05
CA GLN A 9 -32.97 10.90 26.26
C GLN A 9 -31.65 10.15 26.45
N ASP A 10 -31.78 8.95 26.98
CA ASP A 10 -30.72 7.97 27.14
C ASP A 10 -30.07 7.74 25.77
N ARG A 11 -28.92 8.36 25.51
CA ARG A 11 -28.18 8.14 24.26
C ARG A 11 -27.70 6.70 24.29
N LYS A 12 -28.40 5.81 23.60
CA LYS A 12 -27.91 4.45 23.33
C LYS A 12 -26.46 4.54 22.85
N PRO A 13 -25.52 3.76 23.42
CA PRO A 13 -24.15 3.77 22.97
C PRO A 13 -24.14 3.41 21.47
N THR A 14 -23.60 4.33 20.66
CA THR A 14 -23.39 4.07 19.24
C THR A 14 -22.33 2.99 19.12
N LYS A 15 -22.68 1.91 18.40
CA LYS A 15 -21.77 0.81 18.12
C LYS A 15 -20.45 1.35 17.53
N GLU A 16 -19.32 0.88 18.05
CA GLU A 16 -18.01 1.29 17.55
C GLU A 16 -17.82 0.83 16.10
N ARG A 17 -17.13 1.65 15.30
CA ARG A 17 -16.87 1.35 13.89
C ARG A 17 -15.84 0.23 13.78
N VAL A 18 -16.12 -0.78 12.96
CA VAL A 18 -15.13 -1.82 12.63
C VAL A 18 -14.00 -1.23 11.79
N VAL A 19 -12.76 -1.56 12.18
CA VAL A 19 -11.53 -1.18 11.48
C VAL A 19 -10.76 -2.46 11.11
N CYS A 20 -10.42 -2.62 9.84
CA CYS A 20 -9.63 -3.73 9.34
C CYS A 20 -8.30 -3.23 8.78
N CYS A 21 -7.19 -3.69 9.37
CA CYS A 21 -5.85 -3.42 8.85
C CYS A 21 -5.34 -4.65 8.07
N ILE A 22 -5.09 -4.48 6.78
CA ILE A 22 -4.69 -5.54 5.86
C ILE A 22 -3.20 -5.36 5.54
N GLY A 23 -2.39 -6.36 5.90
CA GLY A 23 -0.94 -6.36 5.63
C GLY A 23 -0.59 -6.57 4.15
N ASP A 24 0.71 -6.78 3.91
CA ASP A 24 1.33 -6.86 2.58
C ASP A 24 0.62 -7.86 1.67
N VAL A 25 0.41 -7.46 0.42
CA VAL A 25 -0.30 -8.28 -0.58
C VAL A 25 0.67 -8.92 -1.57
N HIS A 26 1.69 -8.18 -2.00
CA HIS A 26 2.75 -8.64 -2.88
C HIS A 26 2.26 -9.44 -4.09
N GLY A 27 1.34 -8.88 -4.88
CA GLY A 27 0.85 -9.52 -6.10
C GLY A 27 0.10 -10.84 -5.91
N PHE A 28 -0.22 -11.25 -4.68
CA PHE A 28 -0.95 -12.50 -4.41
C PHE A 28 -2.46 -12.31 -4.40
N ILE A 29 -3.03 -12.05 -5.58
CA ILE A 29 -4.47 -11.79 -5.74
C ILE A 29 -5.38 -12.84 -5.08
N HIS A 30 -5.03 -14.13 -5.16
CA HIS A 30 -5.83 -15.20 -4.57
C HIS A 30 -5.88 -15.10 -3.03
N LYS A 31 -4.79 -14.66 -2.37
CA LYS A 31 -4.76 -14.46 -0.92
C LYS A 31 -5.63 -13.28 -0.54
N LEU A 32 -5.54 -12.19 -1.29
CA LEU A 32 -6.34 -10.99 -1.08
C LEU A 32 -7.84 -11.30 -1.22
N GLN A 33 -8.25 -11.97 -2.30
CA GLN A 33 -9.65 -12.35 -2.52
C GLN A 33 -10.18 -13.29 -1.43
N LYS A 34 -9.38 -14.27 -1.00
CA LYS A 34 -9.76 -15.18 0.09
C LYS A 34 -9.88 -14.45 1.43
N LEU A 35 -8.95 -13.55 1.74
CA LEU A 35 -9.03 -12.70 2.93
C LEU A 35 -10.29 -11.85 2.89
N TRP A 36 -10.56 -11.19 1.76
CA TRP A 36 -11.73 -10.35 1.59
C TRP A 36 -13.04 -11.11 1.82
N SER A 37 -13.17 -12.29 1.19
CA SER A 37 -14.34 -13.17 1.38
C SER A 37 -14.51 -13.63 2.83
N ASN A 38 -13.40 -13.90 3.54
CA ASN A 38 -13.46 -14.20 4.97
C ASN A 38 -13.94 -13.00 5.78
N LEU A 39 -13.47 -11.77 5.49
CA LEU A 39 -13.93 -10.57 6.19
C LEU A 39 -15.43 -10.33 5.97
N GLU A 40 -15.92 -10.48 4.73
CA GLU A 40 -17.34 -10.39 4.39
C GLU A 40 -18.20 -11.41 5.14
N THR A 41 -17.64 -12.59 5.42
CA THR A 41 -18.37 -13.69 6.09
C THR A 41 -18.33 -13.55 7.61
N LEU A 42 -17.21 -13.09 8.17
CA LEU A 42 -16.96 -13.10 9.62
C LEU A 42 -17.39 -11.81 10.31
N ILE A 43 -17.49 -10.69 9.59
CA ILE A 43 -17.95 -9.41 10.14
C ILE A 43 -19.45 -9.29 9.87
N GLU A 44 -20.21 -8.84 10.88
CA GLU A 44 -21.63 -8.56 10.73
C GLU A 44 -21.89 -7.66 9.51
N PRO A 45 -22.86 -7.99 8.61
CA PRO A 45 -23.01 -7.28 7.34
C PRO A 45 -23.15 -5.77 7.49
N SER A 46 -23.88 -5.30 8.50
CA SER A 46 -24.05 -3.86 8.78
C SER A 46 -22.77 -3.16 9.22
N ASP A 47 -21.88 -3.88 9.92
CA ASP A 47 -20.58 -3.34 10.32
C ASP A 47 -19.60 -3.35 9.15
N PHE A 48 -19.57 -4.45 8.38
CA PHE A 48 -18.72 -4.56 7.21
C PHE A 48 -19.05 -3.49 6.17
N GLU A 49 -20.35 -3.22 5.94
CA GLU A 49 -20.81 -2.20 4.98
C GLU A 49 -20.25 -0.79 5.30
N THR A 50 -20.00 -0.48 6.57
CA THR A 50 -19.54 0.85 7.03
C THR A 50 -18.10 0.85 7.56
N ALA A 51 -17.40 -0.28 7.44
CA ALA A 51 -16.07 -0.47 7.98
C ALA A 51 -15.04 0.54 7.41
N LEU A 52 -14.00 0.79 8.20
CA LEU A 52 -12.77 1.42 7.74
C LEU A 52 -11.77 0.33 7.37
N ILE A 53 -11.38 0.28 6.11
CA ILE A 53 -10.41 -0.69 5.60
C ILE A 53 -9.09 0.05 5.32
N ILE A 54 -8.03 -0.34 6.01
CA ILE A 54 -6.70 0.23 5.88
C ILE A 54 -5.78 -0.84 5.31
N PHE A 55 -5.37 -0.65 4.06
CA PHE A 55 -4.31 -1.43 3.44
C PHE A 55 -2.95 -0.83 3.82
N LEU A 56 -2.06 -1.67 4.33
CA LEU A 56 -0.79 -1.24 4.93
C LEU A 56 0.35 -1.07 3.91
N GLY A 57 0.09 -1.27 2.62
CA GLY A 57 1.07 -1.15 1.54
C GLY A 57 1.54 -2.49 0.98
N ASP A 58 2.62 -2.42 0.21
CA ASP A 58 3.30 -3.52 -0.47
C ASP A 58 2.33 -4.36 -1.31
N TYR A 59 1.72 -3.71 -2.29
CA TYR A 59 0.78 -4.32 -3.24
C TYR A 59 1.49 -5.04 -4.38
N CYS A 60 2.64 -4.51 -4.81
CA CYS A 60 3.43 -5.03 -5.91
C CYS A 60 4.56 -5.98 -5.46
N ASP A 61 5.27 -6.54 -6.43
CA ASP A 61 6.41 -7.44 -6.31
C ASP A 61 6.13 -8.81 -5.69
N ARG A 62 7.11 -9.72 -5.85
CA ARG A 62 7.16 -11.12 -5.40
C ARG A 62 6.09 -12.04 -6.00
N GLY A 63 4.81 -11.72 -5.85
CA GLY A 63 3.72 -12.46 -6.44
C GLY A 63 3.50 -12.14 -7.92
N PRO A 64 2.78 -13.01 -8.63
CA PRO A 64 2.68 -12.95 -10.09
C PRO A 64 1.64 -11.94 -10.62
N ASP A 65 0.72 -11.47 -9.79
CA ASP A 65 -0.51 -10.81 -10.24
C ASP A 65 -0.70 -9.37 -9.70
N THR A 66 0.36 -8.58 -9.58
CA THR A 66 0.31 -7.16 -9.15
C THR A 66 -0.81 -6.36 -9.85
N ARG A 67 -0.95 -6.51 -11.18
CA ARG A 67 -2.00 -5.83 -11.94
C ARG A 67 -3.40 -6.16 -11.39
N LYS A 68 -3.69 -7.45 -11.15
CA LYS A 68 -5.01 -7.87 -10.65
C LYS A 68 -5.24 -7.41 -9.21
N VAL A 69 -4.18 -7.32 -8.40
CA VAL A 69 -4.26 -6.72 -7.06
C VAL A 69 -4.70 -5.26 -7.17
N ILE A 70 -4.02 -4.45 -7.98
CA ILE A 70 -4.38 -3.04 -8.17
C ILE A 70 -5.81 -2.90 -8.72
N ASP A 71 -6.19 -3.69 -9.73
CA ASP A 71 -7.57 -3.71 -10.27
C ASP A 71 -8.60 -4.05 -9.19
N PHE A 72 -8.29 -5.00 -8.29
CA PHE A 72 -9.15 -5.34 -7.16
C PHE A 72 -9.30 -4.16 -6.20
N LEU A 73 -8.21 -3.53 -5.78
CA LEU A 73 -8.22 -2.38 -4.85
C LEU A 73 -9.00 -1.19 -5.42
N ILE A 74 -8.81 -0.87 -6.70
CA ILE A 74 -9.56 0.18 -7.42
C ILE A 74 -11.06 -0.10 -7.44
N SER A 75 -11.47 -1.37 -7.47
CA SER A 75 -12.88 -1.76 -7.49
C SER A 75 -13.60 -1.64 -6.14
N LEU A 76 -12.88 -1.51 -5.03
CA LEU A 76 -13.49 -1.55 -3.69
C LEU A 76 -14.42 -0.37 -3.40
N PRO A 77 -14.08 0.90 -3.70
CA PRO A 77 -14.96 2.02 -3.42
C PRO A 77 -16.30 1.96 -4.16
N SER A 78 -16.32 1.42 -5.39
CA SER A 78 -17.57 1.26 -6.15
C SER A 78 -18.40 0.08 -5.67
N LYS A 79 -17.76 -1.01 -5.22
CA LYS A 79 -18.44 -2.18 -4.64
C LYS A 79 -19.00 -1.92 -3.24
N TYR A 80 -18.31 -1.11 -2.44
CA TYR A 80 -18.66 -0.81 -1.05
C TYR A 80 -18.67 0.70 -0.80
N PRO A 81 -19.67 1.43 -1.34
CA PRO A 81 -19.70 2.89 -1.33
C PRO A 81 -19.86 3.51 0.07
N LYS A 82 -20.24 2.72 1.08
CA LYS A 82 -20.34 3.15 2.48
C LYS A 82 -19.11 2.81 3.32
N GLN A 83 -18.17 2.04 2.78
CA GLN A 83 -16.88 1.81 3.42
C GLN A 83 -15.97 3.02 3.21
N SER A 84 -14.95 3.15 4.06
CA SER A 84 -13.81 4.02 3.78
C SER A 84 -12.59 3.15 3.51
N HIS A 85 -11.87 3.43 2.43
CA HIS A 85 -10.65 2.71 2.06
C HIS A 85 -9.44 3.63 2.15
N VAL A 86 -8.43 3.20 2.89
CA VAL A 86 -7.12 3.87 2.99
C VAL A 86 -6.08 2.93 2.39
N PHE A 87 -5.25 3.44 1.49
CA PHE A 87 -4.17 2.69 0.86
C PHE A 87 -2.85 3.36 1.21
N LEU A 88 -2.10 2.79 2.15
CA LEU A 88 -0.76 3.28 2.45
C LEU A 88 0.19 2.91 1.31
N SER A 89 1.20 3.73 1.07
CA SER A 89 2.29 3.38 0.17
C SER A 89 3.33 2.59 0.96
N GLY A 90 3.50 1.30 0.63
CA GLY A 90 4.64 0.53 1.11
C GLY A 90 5.92 0.98 0.42
N ASN A 91 7.07 0.45 0.86
CA ASN A 91 8.35 0.76 0.23
C ASN A 91 8.44 0.18 -1.19
N HIS A 92 7.77 -0.96 -1.45
CA HIS A 92 7.70 -1.54 -2.79
C HIS A 92 6.86 -0.66 -3.72
N ASP A 93 5.69 -0.18 -3.27
CA ASP A 93 4.81 0.66 -4.08
C ASP A 93 5.43 2.03 -4.37
N PHE A 94 6.13 2.62 -3.37
CA PHE A 94 6.87 3.86 -3.56
C PHE A 94 7.95 3.69 -4.63
N ALA A 95 8.70 2.59 -4.58
CA ALA A 95 9.75 2.30 -5.55
C ALA A 95 9.17 2.05 -6.96
N PHE A 96 8.03 1.37 -7.05
CA PHE A 96 7.31 1.18 -8.30
C PHE A 96 6.80 2.52 -8.88
N ALA A 97 6.18 3.37 -8.06
CA ALA A 97 5.74 4.71 -8.46
C ALA A 97 6.90 5.60 -8.90
N ALA A 98 8.05 5.51 -8.23
CA ALA A 98 9.28 6.17 -8.63
C ALA A 98 9.75 5.75 -10.02
N PHE A 99 9.75 4.45 -10.31
CA PHE A 99 10.11 3.94 -11.62
C PHE A 99 9.13 4.41 -12.72
N MET A 100 7.84 4.49 -12.39
CA MET A 100 6.81 4.99 -13.29
C MET A 100 6.83 6.53 -13.47
N GLY A 101 7.71 7.26 -12.76
CA GLY A 101 7.79 8.72 -12.84
C GLY A 101 6.59 9.44 -12.21
N LEU A 102 5.93 8.83 -11.23
CA LEU A 102 4.70 9.35 -10.61
C LEU A 102 4.95 10.16 -9.33
N LEU A 103 6.18 10.19 -8.83
CA LEU A 103 6.50 10.96 -7.63
C LEU A 103 6.45 12.48 -7.94
N PRO A 104 5.87 13.29 -7.06
CA PRO A 104 5.96 14.75 -7.18
C PRO A 104 7.42 15.18 -7.00
N VAL A 105 7.79 16.27 -7.68
CA VAL A 105 9.13 16.87 -7.51
C VAL A 105 9.40 17.21 -6.04
N PRO A 106 10.63 17.05 -5.56
CA PRO A 106 10.98 17.41 -4.18
C PRO A 106 10.60 18.86 -3.85
N PRO A 107 9.88 19.12 -2.74
CA PRO A 107 9.42 20.47 -2.39
C PRO A 107 10.55 21.47 -2.09
N ASP A 108 11.74 20.97 -1.76
CA ASP A 108 12.94 21.77 -1.52
C ASP A 108 13.69 22.16 -2.80
N GLY A 109 13.21 21.70 -3.96
CA GLY A 109 13.81 21.95 -5.27
C GLY A 109 15.01 21.07 -5.60
N SER A 110 15.33 20.09 -4.75
CA SER A 110 16.38 19.11 -5.05
C SER A 110 16.01 18.23 -6.25
N GLU A 111 17.01 17.76 -6.96
CA GLU A 111 16.83 16.80 -8.04
C GLU A 111 16.73 15.38 -7.46
N PHE A 112 15.94 14.51 -8.10
CA PHE A 112 15.84 13.11 -7.66
C PHE A 112 17.19 12.37 -7.70
N SER A 113 18.15 12.83 -8.51
CA SER A 113 19.48 12.27 -8.59
C SER A 113 20.33 12.47 -7.34
N GLU A 114 20.01 13.47 -6.51
CA GLU A 114 20.69 13.70 -5.23
C GLU A 114 20.42 12.56 -4.23
N THR A 115 19.29 11.85 -4.40
CA THR A 115 18.95 10.69 -3.55
C THR A 115 19.87 9.49 -3.76
N TRP A 116 20.74 9.52 -4.78
CA TRP A 116 21.61 8.40 -5.13
C TRP A 116 22.88 8.34 -4.28
N ASP A 117 23.38 9.49 -3.82
CA ASP A 117 24.75 9.62 -3.32
C ASP A 117 25.01 8.77 -2.07
N GLU A 118 24.06 8.70 -1.14
CA GLU A 118 24.15 7.89 0.08
C GLU A 118 24.38 6.39 -0.23
N TYR A 119 23.82 5.89 -1.34
CA TYR A 119 23.84 4.47 -1.68
C TYR A 119 24.69 4.15 -2.91
N LYS A 120 25.42 5.12 -3.47
CA LYS A 120 26.14 4.99 -4.75
C LYS A 120 27.10 3.80 -4.80
N ALA A 121 27.72 3.45 -3.67
CA ALA A 121 28.58 2.27 -3.54
C ALA A 121 27.85 0.93 -3.82
N SER A 122 26.51 0.91 -3.78
CA SER A 122 25.69 -0.26 -4.09
C SER A 122 25.29 -0.36 -5.56
N GLU A 123 25.53 0.68 -6.38
CA GLU A 123 25.02 0.77 -7.75
C GLU A 123 25.44 -0.40 -8.63
N GLU A 124 26.72 -0.78 -8.60
CA GLU A 124 27.25 -1.89 -9.40
C GLU A 124 26.69 -3.24 -8.93
N ARG A 125 26.65 -3.46 -7.61
CA ARG A 125 26.17 -4.71 -6.98
C ARG A 125 24.68 -4.95 -7.24
N GLU A 126 23.88 -3.90 -7.10
CA GLU A 126 22.42 -3.96 -7.27
C GLU A 126 22.02 -3.79 -8.74
N GLY A 127 22.94 -3.35 -9.61
CA GLY A 127 22.72 -3.17 -11.03
C GLY A 127 21.59 -2.19 -11.31
N TRP A 128 21.64 -1.00 -10.70
CA TRP A 128 20.57 0.00 -10.80
C TRP A 128 20.19 0.29 -12.25
N TYR A 129 18.90 0.57 -12.47
CA TYR A 129 18.37 0.92 -13.79
C TYR A 129 19.11 2.13 -14.39
N LYS A 130 19.45 2.01 -15.68
CA LYS A 130 20.16 3.02 -16.50
C LYS A 130 19.50 3.21 -17.88
N GLY A 131 18.24 2.78 -18.02
CA GLY A 131 17.47 2.99 -19.25
C GLY A 131 16.76 4.34 -19.24
N ASP A 132 15.88 4.56 -20.21
CA ASP A 132 15.23 5.85 -20.45
C ASP A 132 14.64 6.49 -19.18
N GLY A 133 15.00 7.76 -18.95
CA GLY A 133 14.47 8.57 -17.86
C GLY A 133 15.12 8.33 -16.49
N TYR A 134 16.13 7.45 -16.39
CA TYR A 134 16.80 7.18 -15.12
C TYR A 134 17.45 8.41 -14.49
N GLU A 135 17.84 9.41 -15.30
CA GLU A 135 18.53 10.63 -14.86
C GLU A 135 17.68 11.47 -13.90
N LYS A 136 16.35 11.36 -14.03
CA LYS A 136 15.36 12.07 -13.22
C LYS A 136 14.61 11.14 -12.27
N MET A 137 15.14 9.96 -12.02
CA MET A 137 14.46 8.92 -11.24
C MET A 137 15.00 8.88 -9.81
N HIS A 138 14.09 8.84 -8.83
CA HIS A 138 14.45 8.62 -7.43
C HIS A 138 15.22 7.30 -7.28
N LEU A 139 16.19 7.25 -6.35
CA LEU A 139 17.03 6.07 -6.07
C LEU A 139 16.23 4.76 -6.06
N GLN A 140 15.14 4.72 -5.30
CA GLN A 140 14.35 3.49 -5.13
C GLN A 140 13.75 2.99 -6.46
N GLY A 141 13.35 3.87 -7.38
CA GLY A 141 12.90 3.45 -8.71
C GLY A 141 14.03 2.80 -9.51
N ARG A 142 15.24 3.37 -9.41
CA ARG A 142 16.43 2.79 -10.06
C ARG A 142 16.79 1.42 -9.49
N ARG A 143 16.70 1.25 -8.17
CA ARG A 143 16.93 -0.03 -7.48
C ARG A 143 15.87 -1.07 -7.84
N TRP A 144 14.61 -0.66 -7.89
CA TRP A 144 13.47 -1.52 -8.16
C TRP A 144 13.52 -2.17 -9.55
N ALA A 145 13.82 -1.37 -10.58
CA ALA A 145 14.01 -1.86 -11.95
C ALA A 145 15.45 -2.35 -12.24
N GLY A 146 16.29 -2.41 -11.22
CA GLY A 146 17.66 -2.88 -11.31
C GLY A 146 17.75 -4.38 -11.62
N LYS A 147 18.89 -4.79 -12.17
CA LYS A 147 19.22 -6.20 -12.40
C LYS A 147 20.38 -6.57 -11.51
N ILE A 148 20.08 -7.18 -10.36
CA ILE A 148 21.11 -7.63 -9.40
C ILE A 148 22.13 -8.52 -10.12
N THR A 149 23.37 -8.04 -10.18
CA THR A 149 24.49 -8.64 -10.91
C THR A 149 25.20 -9.71 -10.08
N VAL A 150 25.09 -9.65 -8.74
CA VAL A 150 25.71 -10.59 -7.81
C VAL A 150 24.64 -11.25 -6.94
N ARG A 151 24.32 -12.52 -7.21
CA ARG A 151 23.49 -13.32 -6.30
C ARG A 151 24.33 -13.70 -5.09
N PHE A 152 23.95 -13.25 -3.91
CA PHE A 152 24.54 -13.75 -2.66
C PHE A 152 24.17 -15.23 -2.52
N ASN A 153 25.14 -16.13 -2.65
CA ASN A 153 24.97 -17.53 -2.26
C ASN A 153 24.99 -17.58 -0.72
N ALA A 154 23.82 -17.61 -0.11
CA ALA A 154 23.67 -17.79 1.35
C ALA A 154 24.11 -19.19 1.84
N VAL A 155 24.57 -20.08 0.95
CA VAL A 155 25.09 -21.41 1.29
C VAL A 155 26.60 -21.37 1.51
N LYS A 156 27.06 -20.64 2.52
CA LYS A 156 28.36 -20.89 3.19
C LYS A 156 28.24 -20.40 4.63
N GLY A 157 27.70 -21.27 5.47
CA GLY A 157 27.45 -20.99 6.88
C GLY A 157 26.85 -22.19 7.62
N THR A 158 27.47 -23.36 7.47
CA THR A 158 27.45 -24.48 8.44
C THR A 158 28.82 -25.12 8.44
#